data_AF-A0A7J2SSI5-F1
#
_entry.id   AF-A0A7J2SSI5-F1
#
_cell.length_a   1.000
_cell.length_b   1.000
_cell.length_c   1.000
_cell.angle_alpha   90.00
_cell.angle_beta   90.00
_cell.angle_gamma   90.00
#
_symmetry.space_group_name_H-M   'P 1'
#
loop_
_entity.id
_entity.type
_entity.pdbx_description
1 polymer ?
#
loop_
_entity_poly.entity_id
_entity_poly.type
_entity_poly.pdbx_seq_one_letter_code
_entity_poly.pdbx_strand_id
1 'polypeptide(L)' 'MEYKMVVVARSDLPLSPGKLAVQVAHAAVCCALDTKKKKPKWFQRWQAEGGKKVVVKVEHEDDFYRL' A
#
# COMPACT_ATOMS: atom_id res chain seq x y z
N MET A 1 10.45 1.26 -14.43
CA MET A 1 9.36 1.11 -13.46
C MET A 1 8.85 2.50 -13.12
N GLU A 2 7.75 2.90 -13.76
CA GLU A 2 7.08 4.19 -13.56
C GLU A 2 6.02 4.09 -12.45
N TYR A 3 5.34 2.94 -12.32
CA TYR A 3 4.23 2.76 -11.37
C TYR A 3 4.66 2.00 -10.12
N LYS A 4 4.19 2.47 -8.96
CA LYS A 4 4.38 1.78 -7.66
C LYS A 4 3.17 1.98 -6.77
N MET A 5 2.95 1.00 -5.90
CA MET A 5 2.06 1.12 -4.74
C MET A 5 2.91 1.40 -3.51
N VAL A 6 2.58 2.44 -2.75
CA VAL A 6 3.21 2.72 -1.46
C VAL A 6 2.18 2.42 -0.39
N VAL A 7 2.53 1.56 0.57
CA VAL A 7 1.71 1.27 1.74
C VAL A 7 2.40 1.87 2.94
N VAL A 8 1.71 2.78 3.62
CA VAL A 8 2.21 3.37 4.86
C VAL A 8 1.72 2.52 6.03
N ALA A 9 2.58 2.25 7.00
CA ALA A 9 2.23 1.55 8.23
C ALA A 9 2.57 2.39 9.45
N ARG A 10 1.76 2.28 10.49
CA ARG A 10 2.00 2.93 11.79
C ARG A 10 2.98 2.11 12.61
N SER A 11 4.06 2.73 13.08
CA SER A 11 5.05 2.07 13.94
C SER A 11 4.77 2.19 15.43
N ASP A 12 3.87 3.08 15.86
CA ASP A 12 3.41 3.17 17.26
C ASP A 12 2.51 2.00 17.68
N LEU A 13 1.88 1.31 16.73
CA LEU A 13 1.06 0.14 17.01
C LEU A 13 1.95 -1.08 17.30
N PRO A 14 1.74 -1.81 18.42
CA PRO A 14 2.55 -2.98 18.78
C PRO A 14 2.15 -4.21 17.97
N LEU A 15 2.39 -4.16 16.65
CA LEU A 15 2.11 -5.24 15.72
C LEU A 15 3.29 -6.19 15.62
N SER A 16 3.01 -7.49 15.72
CA SER A 16 4.00 -8.50 15.32
C SER A 16 4.27 -8.41 13.81
N PRO A 17 5.43 -8.90 13.33
CA PRO A 17 5.75 -8.88 11.90
C PRO A 17 4.66 -9.51 11.01
N GLY A 18 4.05 -10.61 11.48
CA GLY A 18 2.94 -11.26 10.77
C GLY A 18 1.67 -10.39 10.72
N LYS A 19 1.31 -9.72 11.82
CA LYS A 19 0.16 -8.80 11.84
C LYS A 19 0.40 -7.62 10.91
N LEU A 20 1.61 -7.06 10.91
CA LEU A 20 1.99 -5.99 9.98
C LEU A 20 1.85 -6.45 8.52
N ALA A 21 2.38 -7.62 8.19
CA ALA A 21 2.30 -8.17 6.84
C ALA A 21 0.84 -8.36 6.36
N VAL A 22 -0.05 -8.85 7.23
CA VAL A 22 -1.48 -9.00 6.92
C VAL A 22 -2.14 -7.65 6.67
N GLN A 23 -1.86 -6.62 7.48
CA GLN A 23 -2.41 -5.27 7.26
C GLN A 23 -1.91 -4.66 5.95
N VAL A 24 -0.62 -4.82 5.64
CA VAL A 24 -0.06 -4.38 4.35
C VAL A 24 -0.74 -5.11 3.19
N ALA A 25 -1.01 -6.41 3.32
CA ALA A 25 -1.70 -7.20 2.31
C ALA A 25 -3.15 -6.73 2.11
N HIS A 26 -3.89 -6.46 3.19
CA HIS A 26 -5.24 -5.91 3.13
C HIS A 26 -5.26 -4.58 2.36
N ALA A 27 -4.39 -3.64 2.73
CA ALA A 27 -4.28 -2.36 2.05
C ALA A 27 -3.95 -2.54 0.56
N ALA A 28 -3.00 -3.42 0.24
CA ALA A 28 -2.59 -3.67 -1.14
C ALA A 28 -3.73 -4.23 -2.01
N VAL A 29 -4.52 -5.17 -1.49
CA VAL A 29 -5.68 -5.72 -2.22
C VAL A 29 -6.74 -4.65 -2.44
N CYS A 30 -7.09 -3.89 -1.40
CA CYS A 30 -8.06 -2.80 -1.51
C CYS A 30 -7.64 -1.76 -2.55
N CYS A 31 -6.39 -1.27 -2.49
CA CYS A 31 -5.87 -0.29 -3.44
C CYS A 31 -5.80 -0.84 -4.87
N ALA A 32 -5.40 -2.10 -5.03
CA ALA A 32 -5.33 -2.73 -6.35
C ALA A 32 -6.72 -2.85 -7.00
N LEU A 33 -7.73 -3.31 -6.25
CA LEU A 33 -9.10 -3.43 -6.74
C LEU A 33 -9.74 -2.07 -7.05
N ASP A 34 -9.52 -1.08 -6.18
CA ASP A 34 -10.02 0.27 -6.40
C ASP A 34 -9.37 0.91 -7.64
N THR A 35 -8.06 0.75 -7.80
CA THR A 35 -7.32 1.24 -8.99
C THR A 35 -7.76 0.50 -10.25
N LYS A 36 -7.99 -0.81 -10.18
CA LYS A 36 -8.52 -1.59 -11.31
C LYS A 36 -9.87 -1.06 -11.77
N LYS A 37 -10.75 -0.66 -10.84
CA LYS A 37 -12.07 -0.09 -11.15
C LYS A 37 -11.98 1.35 -11.66
N LYS A 38 -11.22 2.23 -10.99
CA LYS A 38 -11.21 3.68 -11.25
C LYS A 38 -10.17 4.12 -12.29
N LYS A 39 -9.04 3.44 -12.38
CA LYS A 39 -7.87 3.77 -13.22
C LYS A 39 -7.29 2.50 -13.87
N PRO A 40 -8.05 1.78 -14.72
CA PRO A 40 -7.66 0.47 -15.25
C PRO A 40 -6.32 0.49 -16.01
N LYS A 41 -5.99 1.59 -16.72
CA LYS A 41 -4.70 1.76 -17.40
C LYS A 41 -3.51 1.78 -16.42
N TRP A 42 -3.67 2.43 -15.26
CA TRP A 42 -2.62 2.46 -14.24
C TRP A 42 -2.42 1.08 -13.62
N PHE A 43 -3.53 0.39 -13.32
CA PHE A 43 -3.47 -0.98 -12.81
C PHE A 43 -2.75 -1.93 -13.80
N GLN A 44 -3.11 -1.88 -15.09
CA GLN A 44 -2.47 -2.71 -16.12
C GLN A 44 -0.97 -2.43 -16.25
N ARG A 45 -0.56 -1.15 -16.29
CA ARG A 45 0.86 -0.78 -16.36
C ARG A 45 1.62 -1.22 -15.11
N TRP A 46 1.09 -0.92 -13.93
CA TRP A 46 1.67 -1.36 -12.66
C TRP A 46 1.83 -2.88 -12.59
N GLN A 47 0.83 -3.64 -13.02
CA GLN A 47 0.87 -5.10 -13.04
C GLN A 47 1.89 -5.62 -14.06
N ALA A 48 1.94 -5.05 -15.27
CA ALA A 48 2.93 -5.38 -16.30
C ALA A 48 4.37 -5.07 -15.86
N GLU A 49 4.54 -4.05 -15.00
CA GLU A 49 5.82 -3.73 -14.36
C GLU A 49 6.15 -4.62 -13.14
N GLY A 50 5.42 -5.71 -12.92
CA GLY A 50 5.68 -6.66 -11.83
C GLY A 50 5.03 -6.29 -10.49
N GLY A 51 4.16 -5.27 -10.48
CA GLY A 51 3.34 -4.95 -9.33
C GLY A 51 4.13 -4.44 -8.13
N LYS A 52 5.09 -3.53 -8.35
CA LYS A 52 5.99 -2.98 -7.32
C LYS A 52 5.22 -2.42 -6.12
N LYS A 53 5.62 -2.85 -4.92
CA LYS A 53 5.09 -2.38 -3.63
C LYS A 53 6.24 -1.91 -2.75
N VAL A 54 6.04 -0.82 -2.03
CA VAL A 54 7.00 -0.29 -1.05
C VAL A 54 6.24 -0.03 0.23
N VAL A 55 6.74 -0.58 1.34
CA VAL A 55 6.18 -0.32 2.67
C VAL A 55 7.05 0.73 3.36
N VAL A 56 6.43 1.81 3.81
CA VAL A 56 7.07 2.86 4.62
C VAL A 56 6.37 2.97 5.96
N LYS A 57 6.99 3.67 6.91
CA LYS A 57 6.46 3.84 8.27
C LYS A 57 6.22 5.30 8.60
N VAL A 58 5.19 5.54 9.41
CA VAL A 58 4.96 6.79 10.13
C VAL A 58 4.81 6.49 11.62
N GLU A 59 5.08 7.47 12.45
CA GLU A 59 5.06 7.28 13.90
C GLU A 59 3.64 7.32 14.43
N HIS A 60 2.82 8.31 14.05
CA HIS A 60 1.51 8.53 14.64
C HIS A 60 0.37 8.54 13.64
N GLU A 61 -0.87 8.47 14.14
CA GLU A 61 -2.06 8.55 13.30
C GLU A 61 -2.21 9.89 12.58
N ASP A 62 -1.82 10.98 13.24
CA ASP A 62 -1.89 12.32 12.66
C ASP A 62 -0.97 12.47 11.44
N ASP A 63 0.11 11.71 11.38
CA ASP A 63 1.01 11.67 10.21
C ASP A 63 0.34 10.99 9.02
N PHE A 64 -0.67 10.14 9.25
CA PHE A 64 -1.41 9.42 8.23
C PHE A 64 -2.38 10.34 7.48
N TYR A 65 -3.08 11.22 8.19
CA TYR A 65 -4.08 12.13 7.60
C TYR A 65 -3.48 13.30 6.82
N ARG A 66 -2.16 13.50 6.93
CA ARG A 66 -1.42 14.55 6.20
C ARG A 66 -0.90 14.07 4.84
N LEU A 67 -1.06 12.79 4.52
CA LEU A 67 -0.66 12.14 3.26
C LEU A 67 -1.76 12.27 2.18
#